data_AF-A0A5A9PUU7-F1
#
_entry.id   AF-A0A5A9PUU7-F1
#
_cell.length_a   1.000
_cell.length_b   1.000
_cell.length_c   1.000
_cell.angle_alpha   90.00
_cell.angle_beta   90.00
_cell.angle_gamma   90.00
#
_symmetry.space_group_name_H-M   'P 1'
#
loop_
_entity.id
_entity.type
_entity.pdbx_description
1 polymer ?
#
loop_
_entity_poly.entity_id
_entity_poly.type
_entity_poly.pdbx_seq_one_letter_code
_entity_poly.pdbx_strand_id
1 'polypeptide(L)'
;MTLLPRIMRWVERSAPFFHLQCSANMSTNNRRLRILVDMDGVIADFEGGFLKKFKARYPNEPYLSLEDRRGFWVSTQYGDLRSDLCDKAISIWESKNFFIELDPVPGGVEAVKEMFKMENTDVFICTSPIKHYCYCPYEKVRFS
;
A
#
# COMPACT_ATOMS: atom_id res chain seq x y z
N MET A 1 -61.70 64.16 40.20
CA MET A 1 -61.05 65.41 39.78
C MET A 1 -59.84 65.58 40.67
N THR A 2 -58.59 65.43 40.25
CA THR A 2 -57.91 66.11 39.13
C THR A 2 -56.54 65.44 38.89
N LEU A 3 -56.18 65.35 37.60
CA LEU A 3 -54.86 65.60 37.00
C LEU A 3 -53.64 64.75 37.43
N LEU A 4 -53.25 63.87 36.50
CA LEU A 4 -51.86 63.40 36.27
C LEU A 4 -50.87 64.58 36.18
N PRO A 5 -49.60 64.31 36.55
CA PRO A 5 -48.49 64.73 35.71
C PRO A 5 -47.59 63.57 35.27
N ARG A 6 -46.86 63.88 34.20
CA ARG A 6 -46.18 63.01 33.26
C ARG A 6 -44.66 63.05 33.51
N ILE A 7 -43.98 61.93 33.19
CA ILE A 7 -42.61 61.83 32.64
C ILE A 7 -41.42 61.88 33.63
N MET A 8 -40.74 60.74 33.82
CA MET A 8 -39.43 60.43 33.23
C MET A 8 -39.02 59.01 33.68
N ARG A 9 -39.15 58.02 32.79
CA ARG A 9 -38.55 56.69 33.01
C ARG A 9 -37.28 56.63 32.16
N TRP A 10 -36.14 56.64 32.83
CA TRP A 10 -34.84 56.33 32.24
C TRP A 10 -34.91 54.95 31.58
N VAL A 11 -34.53 54.89 30.31
CA VAL A 11 -34.39 53.64 29.56
C VAL A 11 -32.95 53.18 29.75
N GLU A 12 -32.71 52.27 30.69
CA GLU A 12 -31.49 51.46 30.65
C GLU A 12 -31.66 50.40 29.56
N ARG A 13 -31.03 50.64 28.41
CA ARG A 13 -30.89 49.64 27.36
C ARG A 13 -29.81 48.65 27.79
N SER A 14 -30.22 47.56 28.44
CA SER A 14 -29.37 46.37 28.53
C SER A 14 -29.28 45.74 27.15
N ALA A 15 -28.19 46.04 26.43
CA ALA A 15 -27.86 45.34 25.19
C ALA A 15 -27.52 43.88 25.53
N PRO A 16 -28.12 42.87 24.86
CA PRO A 16 -27.62 41.52 24.96
C PRO A 16 -26.24 41.50 24.31
N PHE A 17 -25.23 41.11 25.08
CA PHE A 17 -23.93 40.69 24.54
C PHE A 17 -24.21 39.52 23.59
N PHE A 18 -24.36 39.81 22.31
CA PHE A 18 -24.21 38.80 21.27
C PHE A 18 -22.74 38.41 21.28
N HIS A 19 -22.46 37.29 21.94
CA HIS A 19 -21.20 36.59 21.74
C HIS A 19 -21.22 36.11 20.29
N LEU A 20 -20.66 36.92 19.40
CA LEU A 20 -20.39 36.51 18.04
C LEU A 20 -19.32 35.43 18.15
N GLN A 21 -19.77 34.19 18.29
CA GLN A 21 -18.90 33.04 18.22
C GLN A 21 -18.41 33.01 16.78
N CYS A 22 -17.21 33.55 16.56
CA CYS A 22 -16.45 33.25 15.37
C CYS A 22 -16.20 31.74 15.42
N SER A 23 -17.12 30.97 14.86
CA SER A 23 -16.82 29.63 14.39
C SER A 23 -15.75 29.82 13.33
N ALA A 24 -14.50 29.76 13.75
CA ALA A 24 -13.44 29.36 12.86
C ALA A 24 -13.95 28.08 12.22
N ASN A 25 -14.34 28.15 10.95
CA ASN A 25 -14.35 26.99 10.08
C ASN A 25 -12.90 26.53 10.06
N MET A 26 -12.48 25.80 11.09
CA MET A 26 -11.37 24.88 10.97
C MET A 26 -11.85 23.94 9.88
N SER A 27 -11.41 24.18 8.65
CA SER A 27 -11.42 23.11 7.67
C SER A 27 -10.61 22.01 8.33
N THR A 28 -11.28 21.02 8.88
CA THR A 28 -10.62 19.78 9.26
C THR A 28 -10.02 19.32 7.95
N ASN A 29 -8.70 19.46 7.83
CA ASN A 29 -7.98 19.02 6.66
C ASN A 29 -8.10 17.50 6.72
N ASN A 30 -9.20 16.97 6.18
CA ASN A 30 -9.64 15.57 6.29
C ASN A 30 -8.80 14.71 5.32
N ARG A 31 -7.50 14.96 5.31
CA ARG A 31 -6.55 14.33 4.42
C ARG A 31 -6.18 13.00 5.04
N ARG A 32 -6.83 11.96 4.51
CA ARG A 32 -6.52 10.57 4.84
C ARG A 32 -5.06 10.26 4.48
N LEU A 33 -4.39 9.51 5.33
CA LEU A 33 -3.06 8.96 5.05
C LEU A 33 -3.18 7.98 3.88
N ARG A 34 -2.34 8.12 2.85
CA ARG A 34 -2.31 7.18 1.72
C ARG A 34 -1.05 6.34 1.78
N ILE A 35 -1.23 5.03 1.79
CA ILE A 35 -0.15 4.04 1.82
C ILE A 35 -0.21 3.24 0.52
N LEU A 36 0.91 3.21 -0.20
CA LEU A 36 1.11 2.32 -1.34
C LEU A 36 1.99 1.16 -0.88
N VAL A 37 1.46 -0.05 -0.96
CA VAL A 37 2.15 -1.27 -0.55
C VAL A 37 2.59 -2.00 -1.81
N ASP A 38 3.88 -2.25 -1.96
CA ASP A 38 4.37 -3.08 -3.05
C ASP A 38 3.97 -4.56 -2.84
N MET A 39 4.10 -5.38 -3.88
CA MET A 39 3.68 -6.79 -3.84
C MET A 39 4.86 -7.76 -3.71
N ASP A 40 5.77 -7.75 -4.68
CA ASP A 40 6.84 -8.75 -4.80
C ASP A 40 7.95 -8.44 -3.80
N GLY A 41 8.20 -9.36 -2.87
CA GLY A 41 9.15 -9.17 -1.77
C GLY A 41 8.59 -8.37 -0.57
N VAL A 42 7.31 -7.97 -0.61
CA VAL A 42 6.65 -7.25 0.50
C VAL A 42 5.47 -8.04 1.07
N ILE A 43 4.54 -8.48 0.21
CA ILE A 43 3.42 -9.35 0.63
C ILE A 43 3.44 -10.71 -0.07
N ALA A 44 4.12 -10.85 -1.20
CA ALA A 44 4.33 -12.11 -1.91
C ALA A 44 5.82 -12.45 -1.98
N ASP A 45 6.21 -13.66 -1.58
CA ASP A 45 7.61 -14.10 -1.55
C ASP A 45 8.12 -14.49 -2.95
N PHE A 46 8.46 -13.47 -3.73
CA PHE A 46 8.99 -13.63 -5.08
C PHE A 46 10.31 -14.41 -5.11
N GLU A 47 11.27 -14.07 -4.24
CA GLU A 47 12.62 -14.65 -4.24
C GLU A 47 12.58 -16.13 -3.83
N GLY A 48 11.83 -16.48 -2.77
CA GLY A 48 11.67 -17.87 -2.35
C GLY A 48 10.90 -18.70 -3.38
N GLY A 49 9.80 -18.16 -3.93
CA GLY A 49 9.02 -18.80 -4.98
C GLY A 49 9.84 -19.03 -6.26
N PHE A 50 10.64 -18.04 -6.67
CA PHE A 50 11.60 -18.15 -7.75
C PHE A 50 12.61 -19.26 -7.49
N LEU A 51 13.33 -19.24 -6.37
CA LEU A 51 14.40 -20.20 -6.09
C LEU A 51 13.86 -21.64 -6.03
N LYS A 52 12.69 -21.83 -5.40
CA LYS A 52 11.99 -23.12 -5.32
C LYS A 52 11.69 -23.67 -6.71
N LYS A 53 11.06 -22.87 -7.59
CA LYS A 53 10.71 -23.30 -8.96
C LYS A 53 11.94 -23.44 -9.86
N PHE A 54 12.95 -22.59 -9.69
CA PHE A 54 14.21 -22.67 -10.43
C PHE A 54 14.92 -24.01 -10.15
N LYS A 55 15.11 -24.35 -8.87
CA LYS A 55 15.74 -25.63 -8.46
C LYS A 55 14.95 -26.85 -8.93
N ALA A 56 13.61 -26.76 -8.96
CA ALA A 56 12.76 -27.84 -9.45
C ALA A 56 12.85 -28.03 -10.97
N ARG A 57 12.85 -26.94 -11.75
CA ARG A 57 12.91 -26.99 -13.22
C ARG A 57 14.31 -27.28 -13.74
N TYR A 58 15.34 -26.80 -13.04
CA TYR A 58 16.74 -26.85 -13.45
C TYR A 58 17.62 -27.47 -12.34
N PRO A 59 17.43 -28.75 -12.00
CA PRO A 59 18.05 -29.38 -10.82
C PRO A 59 19.58 -29.49 -10.89
N ASN A 60 20.16 -29.44 -12.09
CA ASN A 60 21.60 -29.56 -12.31
C ASN A 60 22.29 -28.20 -12.51
N GLU A 61 21.53 -27.09 -12.45
CA GLU A 61 22.10 -25.77 -12.66
C GLU A 61 22.58 -25.14 -11.36
N PRO A 62 23.67 -24.35 -11.41
CA PRO A 62 24.09 -23.60 -10.25
C PRO A 62 23.01 -22.56 -9.92
N TYR A 63 22.82 -22.32 -8.63
CA TYR A 63 21.83 -21.37 -8.12
C TYR A 63 22.45 -20.52 -7.02
N LEU A 64 21.80 -19.39 -6.74
CA LEU A 64 22.16 -18.52 -5.64
C LEU A 64 21.25 -18.81 -4.45
N SER A 65 21.83 -18.92 -3.26
CA SER A 65 21.05 -18.95 -2.03
C SER A 65 20.36 -17.60 -1.81
N LEU A 66 19.32 -17.56 -0.97
CA LEU A 66 18.66 -16.29 -0.64
C LEU A 66 19.63 -15.34 0.09
N GLU A 67 20.54 -15.91 0.88
CA GLU A 67 21.56 -15.18 1.64
C GLU A 67 22.63 -14.54 0.73
N ASP A 68 22.88 -15.14 -0.45
CA ASP A 68 23.87 -14.69 -1.43
C ASP A 68 23.26 -13.74 -2.50
N ARG A 69 21.95 -13.52 -2.51
CA ARG A 69 21.29 -12.60 -3.44
C ARG A 69 21.77 -11.16 -3.23
N ARG A 70 22.14 -10.49 -4.32
CA ARG A 70 22.56 -9.09 -4.34
C ARG A 70 21.94 -8.37 -5.53
N GLY A 71 21.61 -7.09 -5.32
CA GLY A 71 20.95 -6.28 -6.33
C GLY A 71 19.50 -6.72 -6.60
N PHE A 72 18.75 -5.82 -7.23
CA PHE A 72 17.31 -6.01 -7.46
C PHE A 72 17.01 -7.06 -8.55
N TRP A 73 17.82 -7.12 -9.61
CA TRP A 73 17.54 -7.94 -10.78
C TRP A 73 18.11 -9.36 -10.65
N VAL A 74 17.25 -10.33 -10.35
CA VAL A 74 17.59 -11.77 -10.27
C VAL A 74 18.28 -12.25 -11.55
N SER A 75 17.72 -11.93 -12.72
CA SER A 75 18.26 -12.36 -14.02
C SER A 75 19.69 -11.87 -14.28
N THR A 76 20.01 -10.64 -13.86
CA THR A 76 21.37 -10.09 -13.98
C THR A 76 22.36 -10.90 -13.15
N GLN A 77 22.07 -11.14 -11.87
CA GLN A 77 22.99 -11.89 -11.01
C GLN A 77 23.13 -13.37 -11.45
N TYR A 78 22.06 -13.98 -11.96
CA TYR A 78 22.14 -15.32 -12.57
C TYR A 78 22.99 -15.31 -13.84
N GLY A 79 22.85 -14.28 -14.69
CA GLY A 79 23.69 -14.09 -15.87
C GLY A 79 25.18 -13.94 -15.55
N ASP A 80 25.50 -13.25 -14.45
CA ASP A 80 26.89 -13.11 -13.96
C ASP A 80 27.47 -14.43 -13.46
N LEU A 81 26.63 -15.31 -12.90
CA LEU A 81 27.03 -16.66 -12.48
C LEU A 81 27.38 -17.54 -13.70
N ARG A 82 26.54 -17.48 -14.74
CA ARG A 82 26.79 -18.11 -16.04
C ARG A 82 25.84 -17.52 -17.09
N SER A 83 26.37 -17.23 -18.27
CA SER A 83 25.69 -16.42 -19.29
C SER A 83 24.32 -16.94 -19.74
N ASP A 84 24.09 -18.25 -19.76
CA ASP A 84 22.82 -18.88 -20.17
C ASP A 84 21.74 -18.87 -19.07
N LEU A 85 22.10 -18.55 -17.83
CA LEU A 85 21.17 -18.62 -16.70
C LEU A 85 20.22 -17.42 -16.63
N CYS A 86 20.57 -16.30 -17.28
CA CYS A 86 19.70 -15.13 -17.38
C CYS A 86 18.32 -15.52 -17.95
N ASP A 87 18.31 -16.18 -19.11
CA ASP A 87 17.08 -16.58 -19.79
C ASP A 87 16.35 -17.70 -19.03
N LYS A 88 17.09 -18.64 -18.43
CA LYS A 88 16.51 -19.69 -17.58
C LYS A 88 15.81 -19.09 -16.36
N ALA A 89 16.42 -18.11 -15.70
CA ALA A 89 15.81 -17.41 -14.59
C ALA A 89 14.53 -16.69 -15.04
N ILE A 90 14.59 -15.94 -16.15
CA ILE A 90 13.43 -15.25 -16.74
C ILE A 90 12.26 -16.20 -17.00
N SER A 91 12.54 -17.38 -17.56
CA SER A 91 11.51 -18.38 -17.87
C SER A 91 10.72 -18.87 -16.63
N ILE A 92 11.26 -18.70 -15.42
CA ILE A 92 10.57 -19.10 -14.19
C ILE A 92 9.39 -18.17 -13.93
N TRP A 93 9.61 -16.85 -13.83
CA TRP A 93 8.53 -15.91 -13.53
C TRP A 93 7.63 -15.59 -14.72
N GLU A 94 8.06 -15.90 -15.94
CA GLU A 94 7.19 -15.86 -17.12
C GLU A 94 6.27 -17.08 -17.26
N SER A 95 6.50 -18.13 -16.46
CA SER A 95 5.67 -19.33 -16.54
C SER A 95 4.32 -19.14 -15.85
N LYS A 96 3.31 -19.82 -16.41
CA LYS A 96 1.95 -19.85 -15.85
C LYS A 96 1.98 -20.30 -14.39
N ASN A 97 1.11 -19.70 -13.60
CA ASN A 97 0.95 -19.88 -12.17
C ASN A 97 2.16 -19.46 -11.32
N PHE A 98 3.14 -18.74 -11.86
CA PHE A 98 4.26 -18.28 -11.03
C PHE A 98 3.79 -17.34 -9.92
N PHE A 99 3.02 -16.30 -10.25
CA PHE A 99 2.66 -15.25 -9.29
C PHE A 99 1.52 -15.68 -8.36
N ILE A 100 0.57 -16.48 -8.85
CA ILE A 100 -0.56 -16.94 -8.04
C ILE A 100 -0.18 -18.00 -7.00
N GLU A 101 0.92 -18.73 -7.22
CA GLU A 101 1.43 -19.77 -6.32
C GLU A 101 2.57 -19.27 -5.40
N LEU A 102 2.84 -17.95 -5.37
CA LEU A 102 3.79 -17.41 -4.40
C LEU A 102 3.23 -17.59 -2.98
N ASP A 103 4.12 -17.88 -2.05
CA ASP A 103 3.76 -17.91 -0.63
C ASP A 103 3.68 -16.45 -0.10
N PRO A 104 2.80 -16.14 0.85
CA PRO A 104 2.77 -14.83 1.46
C PRO A 104 4.02 -14.57 2.31
N VAL A 105 4.50 -13.33 2.30
CA VAL A 105 5.57 -12.91 3.23
C VAL A 105 5.02 -13.00 4.67
N PRO A 106 5.74 -13.63 5.62
CA PRO A 106 5.27 -13.77 7.00
C PRO A 106 4.84 -12.45 7.63
N GLY A 107 3.59 -12.35 8.04
CA GLY A 107 3.00 -11.14 8.63
C GLY A 107 2.62 -10.04 7.63
N GLY A 108 3.00 -10.15 6.35
CA GLY A 108 2.74 -9.12 5.35
C GLY A 108 1.25 -8.94 5.07
N VAL A 109 0.52 -10.03 4.86
CA VAL A 109 -0.92 -10.00 4.59
C VAL A 109 -1.71 -9.50 5.81
N GLU A 110 -1.33 -9.94 7.01
CA GLU A 110 -1.94 -9.54 8.27
C GLU A 110 -1.73 -8.03 8.50
N ALA A 111 -0.51 -7.53 8.32
CA ALA A 111 -0.18 -6.12 8.47
C ALA A 111 -0.98 -5.24 7.50
N VAL A 112 -1.14 -5.66 6.23
CA VAL A 112 -1.97 -4.92 5.26
C VAL A 112 -3.44 -4.91 5.67
N LYS A 113 -3.98 -6.04 6.15
CA LYS A 113 -5.35 -6.13 6.65
C LYS A 113 -5.58 -5.23 7.87
N GLU A 114 -4.59 -5.09 8.74
CA GLU A 114 -4.65 -4.17 9.88
C GLU A 114 -4.57 -2.71 9.44
N MET A 115 -3.63 -2.36 8.57
CA MET A 115 -3.52 -1.01 7.99
C MET A 115 -4.80 -0.56 7.30
N PHE A 116 -5.47 -1.48 6.59
CA PHE A 116 -6.74 -1.19 5.91
C PHE A 116 -7.89 -0.86 6.88
N LYS A 117 -7.84 -1.36 8.11
CA LYS A 117 -8.86 -1.10 9.14
C LYS A 117 -8.61 0.21 9.92
N MET A 118 -7.45 0.83 9.75
CA MET A 118 -7.11 2.06 10.48
C MET A 118 -7.99 3.23 10.05
N GLU A 119 -8.41 4.05 11.02
CA GLU A 119 -9.14 5.28 10.74
C GLU A 119 -8.29 6.24 9.90
N ASN A 120 -8.96 7.02 9.04
CA ASN A 120 -8.33 8.03 8.19
C ASN A 120 -7.15 7.52 7.34
N THR A 121 -7.16 6.24 6.95
CA THR A 121 -6.09 5.61 6.16
C THR A 121 -6.65 4.94 4.91
N ASP A 122 -5.99 5.16 3.76
CA ASP A 122 -6.27 4.51 2.49
C ASP A 122 -5.06 3.68 2.08
N VAL A 123 -5.25 2.38 1.89
CA VAL A 123 -4.19 1.43 1.52
C VAL A 123 -4.44 0.91 0.12
N PHE A 124 -3.45 1.02 -0.75
CA PHE A 124 -3.49 0.48 -2.11
C PHE A 124 -2.30 -0.45 -2.34
N ILE A 125 -2.53 -1.57 -3.01
CA ILE A 125 -1.42 -2.35 -3.56
C ILE A 125 -0.96 -1.66 -4.85
N CYS A 126 0.32 -1.32 -4.92
CA CYS A 126 0.94 -0.65 -6.06
C CYS A 126 2.12 -1.49 -6.54
N THR A 127 1.90 -2.32 -7.56
CA THR A 127 2.88 -3.26 -8.08
C THR A 127 3.10 -3.06 -9.57
N SER A 128 4.30 -3.43 -10.06
CA SER A 128 4.64 -3.34 -11.48
C SER A 128 4.48 -4.71 -12.16
N PRO A 129 3.93 -4.78 -13.38
CA PRO A 129 3.93 -6.01 -14.16
C PRO A 129 5.32 -6.29 -14.76
N ILE A 130 5.63 -7.56 -15.01
CA ILE A 130 6.77 -7.94 -15.85
C ILE A 130 6.50 -7.59 -17.32
N LYS A 131 7.57 -7.53 -18.14
CA LYS A 131 7.46 -7.21 -19.57
C LYS A 131 6.61 -8.23 -20.34
N HIS A 132 6.83 -9.51 -20.13
CA HIS A 132 6.04 -10.59 -20.72
C HIS A 132 4.80 -10.86 -19.87
N TYR A 133 3.83 -9.97 -19.99
CA TYR A 133 2.71 -9.84 -19.04
C TYR A 133 1.59 -10.88 -19.18
N CYS A 134 1.71 -11.91 -20.03
CA CYS A 134 0.60 -12.82 -20.36
C CYS A 134 -0.13 -13.40 -19.13
N TYR A 135 0.61 -13.68 -18.06
CA TYR A 135 0.07 -14.26 -16.83
C TYR A 135 0.10 -13.29 -15.64
N CYS A 136 1.11 -12.41 -15.59
CA CYS A 136 1.46 -11.61 -14.41
C CYS A 136 0.32 -10.73 -13.84
N PRO A 137 -0.34 -9.81 -14.58
CA PRO A 137 -1.32 -8.91 -14.00
C PRO A 137 -2.53 -9.64 -13.42
N TYR A 138 -3.05 -10.64 -14.14
CA TYR A 138 -4.22 -11.39 -13.72
C TYR A 138 -3.92 -12.26 -12.50
N GLU A 139 -2.76 -12.93 -12.47
CA GLU A 139 -2.35 -13.73 -11.32
C GLU A 139 -2.12 -12.87 -10.08
N LYS A 140 -1.51 -11.68 -10.23
CA LYS A 140 -1.31 -10.74 -9.13
C LYS A 140 -2.61 -10.26 -8.51
N VAL A 141 -3.64 -10.00 -9.31
CA VAL A 141 -4.97 -9.60 -8.79
C VAL A 141 -5.67 -10.73 -8.04
N ARG A 142 -5.32 -11.99 -8.32
CA ARG A 142 -5.91 -13.18 -7.69
C ARG A 142 -5.09 -13.77 -6.54
N PHE A 143 -3.94 -13.18 -6.23
CA PHE A 143 -3.13 -13.58 -5.10
C PHE A 143 -3.92 -13.43 -3.79
N SER A 144 -3.88 -14.45 -2.93
CA SER A 144 -4.70 -14.56 -1.72
C SER A 144 -3.91 -15.04 -0.52
#